data_AF-A0A0D0S193-F1
#
_entry.id   AF-A0A0D0S193-F1
#
_cell.length_a   1.000
_cell.length_b   1.000
_cell.length_c   1.000
_cell.angle_alpha   90.00
_cell.angle_beta   90.00
_cell.angle_gamma   90.00
#
_symmetry.space_group_name_H-M   'P 1'
#
loop_
_entity.id
_entity.type
_entity.pdbx_description
1 polymer ?
#
loop_
_entity_poly.entity_id
_entity_poly.type
_entity_poly.pdbx_seq_one_letter_code
_entity_poly.pdbx_strand_id
1 'polypeptide(L)'
;MKQRMLMQEALNQPSLGGVIRLARNLLFFSLFMEFVGAALLAVDWVPKMGWAQGLYYSLFHTIASFNNAGFALWPDNLSRFVGDPIVNVTVTSLIIIGGLGFTVVFDVLYQRRWRKLSLHTKLMLVMTLVVNIVAIIAFFLFEHNNPKTLGSLSLREQLWASYFQGITPRTAGFNTIDIGSLEQPTAMLMIFLMFIGAGSTSTGGGIKLTTFAVIIFAVISFLKGKEETVVWMRAIRHTIILRALAIASMSMLFIFVVTMILTLTENASLLALLFEVVSAFGTVGLSMNMTSHLSAIGKVLIICVMLFGKLGPLTLVYSIAKPKKTNIRYPSGDILTG
;
A
#
# COMPACT_ATOMS: atom_id res chain seq x y z
N MET A 1 14.74 -4.31 -28.60
CA MET A 1 15.41 -3.67 -27.43
C MET A 1 14.53 -2.66 -26.72
N LYS A 2 13.94 -1.67 -27.40
CA LYS A 2 13.07 -0.65 -26.78
C LYS A 2 11.93 -1.23 -25.91
N GLN A 3 11.20 -2.25 -26.39
CA GLN A 3 10.14 -2.91 -25.61
C GLN A 3 10.66 -3.57 -24.31
N ARG A 4 11.88 -4.12 -24.31
CA ARG A 4 12.48 -4.75 -23.12
C ARG A 4 12.92 -3.70 -22.09
N MET A 5 13.40 -2.54 -22.55
CA MET A 5 13.73 -1.41 -21.67
C MET A 5 12.47 -0.82 -21.02
N LEU A 6 11.39 -0.65 -21.79
CA LEU A 6 10.10 -0.18 -21.24
C LEU A 6 9.56 -1.14 -20.16
N MET A 7 9.62 -2.46 -20.39
CA MET A 7 9.18 -3.43 -19.38
C MET A 7 10.10 -3.46 -18.15
N GLN A 8 11.40 -3.21 -18.31
CA GLN A 8 12.34 -3.11 -17.20
C GLN A 8 11.98 -1.94 -16.28
N GLU A 9 11.73 -0.76 -16.87
CA GLU A 9 11.32 0.46 -16.16
C GLU A 9 9.99 0.22 -15.44
N ALA A 10 8.98 -0.29 -16.16
CA ALA A 10 7.63 -0.55 -15.62
C ALA A 10 7.64 -1.53 -14.43
N LEU A 11 8.52 -2.52 -14.46
CA LEU A 11 8.66 -3.52 -13.39
C LEU A 11 9.75 -3.14 -12.37
N ASN A 12 10.36 -1.96 -12.44
CA ASN A 12 11.44 -1.50 -11.57
C ASN A 12 12.59 -2.53 -11.41
N GLN A 13 12.95 -3.24 -12.48
CA GLN A 13 13.98 -4.30 -12.46
C GLN A 13 15.38 -3.76 -12.79
N PRO A 14 16.46 -4.27 -12.15
CA PRO A 14 17.82 -3.82 -12.42
C PRO A 14 18.47 -4.44 -13.67
N SER A 15 17.87 -5.48 -14.29
CA SER A 15 18.47 -6.18 -15.44
C SER A 15 17.47 -6.49 -16.56
N LEU A 16 17.94 -6.48 -17.82
CA LEU A 16 17.14 -6.70 -19.04
C LEU A 16 16.85 -8.18 -19.34
N GLY A 17 17.56 -9.11 -18.71
CA GLY A 17 17.45 -10.54 -18.97
C GLY A 17 16.17 -11.13 -18.39
N GLY A 18 15.38 -11.84 -19.20
CA GLY A 18 14.25 -12.63 -18.71
C GLY A 18 12.96 -11.86 -18.39
N VAL A 19 12.89 -10.54 -18.66
CA VAL A 19 11.71 -9.70 -18.36
C VAL A 19 10.42 -10.21 -19.02
N ILE A 20 10.50 -10.75 -20.25
CA ILE A 20 9.33 -11.34 -20.94
C ILE A 20 8.83 -12.59 -20.21
N ARG A 21 9.75 -13.44 -19.73
CA ARG A 21 9.40 -14.64 -18.96
C ARG A 21 8.78 -14.26 -17.62
N LEU A 22 9.30 -13.21 -16.98
CA LEU A 22 8.74 -12.64 -15.76
C LEU A 22 7.31 -12.16 -15.97
N ALA A 23 7.05 -11.37 -17.01
CA ALA A 23 5.70 -10.86 -17.32
C ALA A 23 4.71 -11.98 -17.65
N ARG A 24 5.13 -12.99 -18.44
CA ARG A 24 4.30 -14.15 -18.74
C ARG A 24 3.94 -14.91 -17.46
N ASN A 25 4.93 -15.19 -16.62
CA ASN A 25 4.70 -15.90 -15.36
C ASN A 25 3.81 -15.09 -14.42
N LEU A 26 3.96 -13.76 -14.40
CA LEU A 26 3.13 -12.84 -13.62
C LEU A 26 1.66 -12.93 -14.05
N LEU A 27 1.39 -12.90 -15.36
CA LEU A 27 0.03 -13.01 -15.89
C LEU A 27 -0.62 -14.33 -15.50
N PHE A 28 0.06 -15.47 -15.69
CA PHE A 28 -0.49 -16.77 -15.29
C PHE A 28 -0.66 -16.90 -13.77
N PHE A 29 0.25 -16.33 -12.98
CA PHE A 29 0.13 -16.31 -11.53
C PHE A 29 -1.07 -15.47 -11.07
N SER A 30 -1.26 -14.28 -11.65
CA SER A 30 -2.42 -13.41 -11.39
C SER A 30 -3.73 -14.14 -11.69
N LEU A 31 -3.86 -14.69 -12.89
CA LEU A 31 -5.06 -15.42 -13.30
C LEU A 31 -5.33 -16.64 -12.41
N PHE A 32 -4.29 -17.35 -11.99
CA PHE A 32 -4.44 -18.47 -11.06
C PHE A 32 -4.93 -18.03 -9.68
N MET A 33 -4.30 -16.99 -9.10
CA MET A 33 -4.72 -16.45 -7.81
C MET A 33 -6.14 -15.88 -7.87
N GLU A 34 -6.49 -15.22 -8.96
CA GLU A 34 -7.82 -14.68 -9.19
C GLU A 34 -8.87 -15.79 -9.37
N PHE A 35 -8.52 -16.88 -10.06
CA PHE A 35 -9.41 -18.03 -10.17
C PHE A 35 -9.66 -18.69 -8.81
N VAL A 36 -8.61 -18.91 -8.02
CA VAL A 36 -8.74 -19.51 -6.67
C VAL A 36 -9.56 -18.62 -5.76
N GLY A 37 -9.29 -17.30 -5.75
CA GLY A 37 -10.06 -16.34 -4.96
C GLY A 37 -11.53 -16.30 -5.37
N ALA A 38 -11.82 -16.29 -6.67
CA ALA A 38 -13.18 -16.28 -7.17
C ALA A 38 -13.92 -17.57 -6.81
N ALA A 39 -13.26 -18.73 -6.87
CA ALA A 39 -13.82 -20.00 -6.44
C ALA A 39 -14.16 -20.00 -4.95
N LEU A 40 -13.26 -19.49 -4.09
CA LEU A 40 -13.49 -19.41 -2.64
C LEU A 40 -14.63 -18.47 -2.29
N LEU A 41 -14.69 -17.27 -2.89
CA LEU A 41 -15.81 -16.35 -2.68
C LEU A 41 -17.13 -16.91 -3.23
N ALA A 42 -17.08 -17.63 -4.36
CA ALA A 42 -18.27 -18.25 -4.96
C ALA A 42 -18.90 -19.30 -4.05
N VAL A 43 -18.13 -20.02 -3.22
CA VAL A 43 -18.67 -20.98 -2.24
C VAL A 43 -19.66 -20.30 -1.29
N ASP A 44 -19.39 -19.06 -0.89
CA ASP A 44 -20.28 -18.33 0.02
C ASP A 44 -21.37 -17.52 -0.74
N TRP A 45 -21.01 -16.92 -1.86
CA TRP A 45 -21.86 -15.96 -2.57
C TRP A 45 -22.85 -16.59 -3.56
N VAL A 46 -22.51 -17.72 -4.19
CA VAL A 46 -23.42 -18.43 -5.10
C VAL A 46 -24.66 -18.98 -4.38
N PRO A 47 -24.56 -19.61 -3.20
CA PRO A 47 -25.74 -20.05 -2.47
C PRO A 47 -26.67 -18.90 -2.05
N LYS A 48 -26.10 -17.73 -1.74
CA LYS A 48 -26.85 -16.55 -1.26
C LYS A 48 -27.53 -15.75 -2.39
N MET A 49 -26.91 -15.69 -3.58
CA MET A 49 -27.33 -14.79 -4.68
C MET A 49 -27.63 -15.52 -6.00
N GLY A 50 -27.51 -16.84 -6.03
CA GLY A 50 -27.62 -17.65 -7.24
C GLY A 50 -26.35 -17.62 -8.10
N TRP A 51 -26.32 -18.47 -9.13
CA TRP A 51 -25.13 -18.71 -9.95
C TRP A 51 -24.65 -17.48 -10.71
N ALA A 52 -25.54 -16.81 -11.45
CA ALA A 52 -25.16 -15.70 -12.32
C ALA A 52 -24.57 -14.52 -11.53
N GLN A 53 -25.30 -14.06 -10.50
CA GLN A 53 -24.87 -12.92 -9.69
C GLN A 53 -23.72 -13.31 -8.75
N GLY A 54 -23.79 -14.47 -8.09
CA GLY A 54 -22.75 -14.93 -7.19
C GLY A 54 -21.40 -15.09 -7.87
N LEU A 55 -21.35 -15.71 -9.06
CA LEU A 55 -20.09 -15.84 -9.82
C LEU A 55 -19.55 -14.50 -10.29
N TYR A 56 -20.41 -13.61 -10.81
CA TYR A 56 -19.99 -12.29 -11.27
C TYR A 56 -19.38 -11.46 -10.13
N TYR A 57 -20.04 -11.42 -8.97
CA TYR A 57 -19.55 -10.68 -7.81
C TYR A 57 -18.25 -11.28 -7.29
N SER A 58 -18.15 -12.61 -7.24
CA SER A 58 -16.95 -13.32 -6.78
C SER A 58 -15.74 -13.00 -7.65
N LEU A 59 -15.92 -13.02 -8.98
CA LEU A 59 -14.88 -12.68 -9.93
C LEU A 59 -14.45 -11.21 -9.81
N PHE A 60 -15.42 -10.29 -9.78
CA PHE A 60 -15.14 -8.85 -9.71
C PHE A 60 -14.35 -8.49 -8.44
N HIS A 61 -14.83 -8.91 -7.27
CA HIS A 61 -14.16 -8.58 -6.01
C HIS A 61 -12.80 -9.26 -5.89
N THR A 62 -12.61 -10.43 -6.50
CA THR A 62 -11.31 -11.09 -6.52
C THR A 62 -10.29 -10.30 -7.34
N ILE A 63 -10.67 -9.86 -8.56
CA ILE A 63 -9.80 -9.02 -9.40
C ILE A 63 -9.51 -7.70 -8.70
N ALA A 64 -10.51 -7.08 -8.08
CA ALA A 64 -10.32 -5.84 -7.32
C ALA A 64 -9.41 -6.03 -6.09
N SER A 65 -9.52 -7.17 -5.40
CA SER A 65 -8.71 -7.49 -4.22
C SER A 65 -7.26 -7.77 -4.57
N PHE A 66 -7.00 -8.62 -5.56
CA PHE A 66 -5.64 -8.97 -5.98
C PHE A 66 -4.89 -7.77 -6.54
N ASN A 67 -5.60 -6.88 -7.25
CA ASN A 67 -5.03 -5.68 -7.83
C ASN A 67 -5.04 -4.47 -6.90
N ASN A 68 -5.43 -4.63 -5.62
CA ASN A 68 -5.39 -3.56 -4.62
C ASN A 68 -6.20 -2.32 -5.10
N ALA A 69 -7.40 -2.57 -5.63
CA ALA A 69 -8.20 -1.54 -6.31
C ALA A 69 -9.28 -0.91 -5.45
N GLY A 70 -9.82 -1.61 -4.44
CA GLY A 70 -10.83 -1.11 -3.51
C GLY A 70 -12.22 -0.91 -4.07
N PHE A 71 -12.46 -1.27 -5.33
CA PHE A 71 -13.79 -1.22 -5.92
C PHE A 71 -14.64 -2.40 -5.45
N ALA A 72 -15.77 -2.10 -4.85
CA ALA A 72 -16.82 -3.05 -4.56
C ALA A 72 -18.06 -2.74 -5.38
N LEU A 73 -18.84 -3.79 -5.70
CA LEU A 73 -20.09 -3.63 -6.46
C LEU A 73 -21.26 -3.20 -5.57
N TRP A 74 -21.15 -3.40 -4.26
CA TRP A 74 -22.19 -3.00 -3.32
C TRP A 74 -21.97 -1.59 -2.78
N PRO A 75 -23.04 -0.82 -2.51
CA PRO A 75 -22.93 0.53 -1.95
C PRO A 75 -22.28 0.59 -0.56
N ASP A 76 -22.47 -0.45 0.26
CA ASP A 76 -21.87 -0.63 1.59
C ASP A 76 -20.48 -1.27 1.55
N ASN A 77 -19.91 -1.40 0.35
CA ASN A 77 -18.63 -2.04 0.10
C ASN A 77 -18.64 -3.51 0.61
N LEU A 78 -17.80 -3.86 1.59
CA LEU A 78 -17.77 -5.19 2.21
C LEU A 78 -18.31 -5.18 3.65
N SER A 79 -18.97 -4.10 4.07
CA SER A 79 -19.47 -3.95 5.45
C SER A 79 -20.52 -5.00 5.84
N ARG A 80 -21.33 -5.50 4.89
CA ARG A 80 -22.22 -6.65 5.18
C ARG A 80 -21.51 -7.96 5.55
N PHE A 81 -20.20 -8.08 5.32
CA PHE A 81 -19.42 -9.32 5.53
C PHE A 81 -18.44 -9.23 6.70
N VAL A 82 -18.64 -8.32 7.65
CA VAL A 82 -17.70 -8.08 8.78
C VAL A 82 -17.26 -9.36 9.46
N GLY A 83 -18.22 -10.24 9.80
CA GLY A 83 -17.96 -11.49 10.52
C GLY A 83 -17.69 -12.70 9.62
N ASP A 84 -17.74 -12.56 8.30
CA ASP A 84 -17.65 -13.69 7.37
C ASP A 84 -16.19 -14.15 7.20
N PRO A 85 -15.81 -15.34 7.70
CA PRO A 85 -14.42 -15.78 7.63
C PRO A 85 -13.94 -16.03 6.21
N ILE A 86 -14.83 -16.48 5.31
CA ILE A 86 -14.47 -16.82 3.92
C ILE A 86 -14.11 -15.53 3.19
N VAL A 87 -14.95 -14.49 3.32
CA VAL A 87 -14.68 -13.19 2.69
C VAL A 87 -13.44 -12.55 3.28
N ASN A 88 -13.34 -12.46 4.61
CA ASN A 88 -12.21 -11.82 5.29
C ASN A 88 -10.88 -12.48 4.91
N VAL A 89 -10.76 -13.81 5.01
CA VAL A 89 -9.51 -14.52 4.71
C VAL A 89 -9.18 -14.46 3.23
N THR A 90 -10.16 -14.63 2.34
CA THR A 90 -9.91 -14.65 0.90
C THR A 90 -9.45 -13.27 0.41
N VAL A 91 -10.20 -12.22 0.74
CA VAL A 91 -9.90 -10.85 0.30
C VAL A 91 -8.56 -10.37 0.86
N THR A 92 -8.32 -10.53 2.16
CA THR A 92 -7.04 -10.11 2.77
C THR A 92 -5.85 -10.91 2.24
N SER A 93 -6.00 -12.20 1.97
CA SER A 93 -4.94 -13.01 1.36
C SER A 93 -4.59 -12.50 -0.04
N LEU A 94 -5.59 -12.18 -0.87
CA LEU A 94 -5.38 -11.62 -2.20
C LEU A 94 -4.68 -10.25 -2.14
N ILE A 95 -5.13 -9.37 -1.23
CA ILE A 95 -4.51 -8.05 -0.98
C ILE A 95 -3.04 -8.20 -0.57
N ILE A 96 -2.74 -9.10 0.35
CA ILE A 96 -1.37 -9.31 0.83
C ILE A 96 -0.50 -9.86 -0.30
N ILE A 97 -0.98 -10.87 -1.03
CA ILE A 97 -0.20 -11.51 -2.10
C ILE A 97 0.03 -10.54 -3.27
N GLY A 98 -0.99 -9.79 -3.70
CA GLY A 98 -0.87 -8.74 -4.71
C GLY A 98 0.03 -7.59 -4.26
N GLY A 99 -0.07 -7.23 -2.97
CA GLY A 99 0.68 -6.14 -2.35
C GLY A 99 2.15 -6.44 -2.06
N LEU A 100 2.57 -7.69 -1.84
CA LEU A 100 3.98 -8.03 -1.53
C LEU A 100 4.95 -7.70 -2.67
N GLY A 101 4.46 -7.68 -3.90
CA GLY A 101 5.25 -7.47 -5.10
C GLY A 101 5.75 -8.78 -5.70
N PHE A 102 5.73 -8.85 -7.04
CA PHE A 102 5.95 -10.10 -7.76
C PHE A 102 7.35 -10.68 -7.55
N THR A 103 8.35 -9.82 -7.34
CA THR A 103 9.73 -10.24 -7.03
C THR A 103 9.77 -11.12 -5.77
N VAL A 104 9.01 -10.76 -4.74
CA VAL A 104 8.94 -11.50 -3.47
C VAL A 104 8.26 -12.85 -3.67
N VAL A 105 7.13 -12.86 -4.36
CA VAL A 105 6.36 -14.07 -4.66
C VAL A 105 7.23 -15.09 -5.41
N PHE A 106 7.89 -14.68 -6.50
CA PHE A 106 8.74 -15.57 -7.28
C PHE A 106 9.95 -16.07 -6.49
N ASP A 107 10.60 -15.21 -5.69
CA ASP A 107 11.76 -15.60 -4.87
C ASP A 107 11.36 -16.65 -3.82
N VAL A 108 10.19 -16.50 -3.19
CA VAL A 108 9.65 -17.49 -2.25
C VAL A 108 9.34 -18.82 -2.93
N LEU A 109 8.64 -18.79 -4.08
CA LEU A 109 8.24 -20.00 -4.83
C LEU A 109 9.45 -20.80 -5.35
N TYR A 110 10.52 -20.10 -5.76
CA TYR A 110 11.70 -20.71 -6.35
C TYR A 110 12.71 -21.18 -5.29
N GLN A 111 13.08 -20.32 -4.33
CA GLN A 111 14.13 -20.66 -3.37
C GLN A 111 13.66 -21.61 -2.28
N ARG A 112 12.38 -21.51 -1.86
CA ARG A 112 11.70 -22.35 -0.85
C ARG A 112 12.41 -22.51 0.51
N ARG A 113 13.51 -21.78 0.74
CA ARG A 113 14.32 -21.85 1.95
C ARG A 113 14.71 -20.44 2.39
N TRP A 114 14.42 -20.11 3.64
CA TRP A 114 14.66 -18.78 4.22
C TRP A 114 16.07 -18.25 3.97
N ARG A 115 17.10 -19.09 4.17
CA ARG A 115 18.51 -18.67 4.02
C ARG A 115 18.82 -18.17 2.60
N LYS A 116 18.21 -18.77 1.57
CA LYS A 116 18.45 -18.46 0.15
C LYS A 116 17.64 -17.26 -0.36
N LEU A 117 16.62 -16.81 0.37
CA LEU A 117 15.84 -15.64 -0.04
C LEU A 117 16.71 -14.39 -0.10
N SER A 118 16.42 -13.54 -1.08
CA SER A 118 17.08 -12.25 -1.24
C SER A 118 16.83 -11.33 -0.03
N LEU A 119 17.69 -10.32 0.14
CA LEU A 119 17.53 -9.33 1.21
C LEU A 119 16.18 -8.60 1.09
N HIS A 120 15.77 -8.28 -0.14
CA HIS A 120 14.52 -7.61 -0.44
C HIS A 120 13.30 -8.45 0.00
N THR A 121 13.27 -9.73 -0.36
CA THR A 121 12.19 -10.66 0.03
C THR A 121 12.10 -10.83 1.54
N LYS A 122 13.24 -11.06 2.22
CA LYS A 122 13.27 -11.17 3.69
C LYS A 122 12.71 -9.91 4.35
N LEU A 123 13.15 -8.74 3.89
CA LEU A 123 12.68 -7.46 4.37
C LEU A 123 11.17 -7.30 4.18
N MET A 124 10.67 -7.61 2.98
CA MET A 124 9.24 -7.47 2.65
C MET A 124 8.35 -8.39 3.48
N LEU A 125 8.73 -9.65 3.65
CA LEU A 125 7.95 -10.62 4.43
C LEU A 125 7.90 -10.23 5.92
N VAL A 126 9.05 -9.92 6.51
CA VAL A 126 9.13 -9.56 7.93
C VAL A 126 8.42 -8.24 8.20
N MET A 127 8.71 -7.20 7.42
CA MET A 127 8.08 -5.89 7.63
C MET A 127 6.58 -5.92 7.38
N THR A 128 6.11 -6.69 6.39
CA THR A 128 4.66 -6.84 6.16
C THR A 128 3.98 -7.51 7.33
N LEU A 129 4.57 -8.58 7.87
CA LEU A 129 4.03 -9.27 9.04
C LEU A 129 4.00 -8.36 10.27
N VAL A 130 5.11 -7.68 10.57
CA VAL A 130 5.23 -6.79 11.72
C VAL A 130 4.24 -5.63 11.64
N VAL A 131 4.19 -4.93 10.50
CA VAL A 131 3.28 -3.80 10.32
C VAL A 131 1.82 -4.24 10.42
N ASN A 132 1.44 -5.37 9.81
CA ASN A 132 0.07 -5.86 9.88
C ASN A 132 -0.32 -6.25 11.32
N ILE A 133 0.54 -6.96 12.06
CA ILE A 133 0.27 -7.33 13.46
C ILE A 133 0.09 -6.08 14.32
N VAL A 134 1.01 -5.11 14.20
CA VAL A 134 0.93 -3.85 14.96
C VAL A 134 -0.33 -3.07 14.58
N ALA A 135 -0.67 -3.00 13.30
CA ALA A 135 -1.88 -2.33 12.82
C ALA A 135 -3.15 -2.97 13.38
N ILE A 136 -3.27 -4.30 13.33
CA ILE A 136 -4.45 -5.03 13.83
C ILE A 136 -4.62 -4.80 15.34
N ILE A 137 -3.54 -4.91 16.11
CA ILE A 137 -3.59 -4.71 17.56
C ILE A 137 -3.94 -3.26 17.90
N ALA A 138 -3.27 -2.29 17.27
CA ALA A 138 -3.53 -0.88 17.54
C ALA A 138 -4.95 -0.46 17.12
N PHE A 139 -5.44 -0.95 15.97
CA PHE A 139 -6.81 -0.72 15.53
C PHE A 139 -7.82 -1.27 16.53
N PHE A 140 -7.65 -2.52 16.96
CA PHE A 140 -8.52 -3.13 17.96
C PHE A 140 -8.51 -2.30 19.25
N LEU A 141 -7.34 -1.94 19.79
CA LEU A 141 -7.24 -1.20 21.05
C LEU A 141 -7.88 0.19 21.01
N PHE A 142 -7.73 0.93 19.91
CA PHE A 142 -8.29 2.27 19.79
C PHE A 142 -9.80 2.25 19.53
N GLU A 143 -10.30 1.24 18.83
CA GLU A 143 -11.67 1.22 18.35
C GLU A 143 -12.60 0.31 19.15
N HIS A 144 -12.07 -0.57 20.02
CA HIS A 144 -12.84 -1.57 20.79
C HIS A 144 -14.06 -1.00 21.53
N ASN A 145 -13.93 0.21 22.07
CA ASN A 145 -14.97 0.85 22.86
C ASN A 145 -15.86 1.82 22.04
N ASN A 146 -15.58 2.05 20.76
CA ASN A 146 -16.37 2.99 19.95
C ASN A 146 -17.72 2.34 19.57
N PRO A 147 -18.85 2.81 20.09
CA PRO A 147 -20.16 2.19 19.84
C PRO A 147 -20.62 2.34 18.38
N LYS A 148 -20.09 3.31 17.64
CA LYS A 148 -20.46 3.57 16.24
C LYS A 148 -19.85 2.56 15.26
N THR A 149 -18.81 1.85 15.69
CA THR A 149 -18.01 0.96 14.84
C THR A 149 -17.87 -0.43 15.47
N LEU A 150 -16.79 -0.72 16.22
CA LEU A 150 -16.54 -2.05 16.80
C LEU A 150 -17.37 -2.34 18.05
N GLY A 151 -17.66 -1.33 18.86
CA GLY A 151 -18.25 -1.50 20.19
C GLY A 151 -19.65 -2.13 20.19
N SER A 152 -20.37 -2.05 19.07
CA SER A 152 -21.68 -2.68 18.90
C SER A 152 -21.63 -4.13 18.38
N LEU A 153 -20.46 -4.58 17.92
CA LEU A 153 -20.26 -5.91 17.34
C LEU A 153 -19.92 -6.95 18.42
N SER A 154 -20.19 -8.23 18.12
CA SER A 154 -19.72 -9.33 18.96
C SER A 154 -18.19 -9.42 18.97
N LEU A 155 -17.58 -9.94 20.04
CA LEU A 155 -16.11 -10.04 20.15
C LEU A 155 -15.46 -10.74 18.94
N ARG A 156 -16.13 -11.73 18.35
CA ARG A 156 -15.63 -12.43 17.15
C ARG A 156 -15.63 -11.52 15.92
N GLU A 157 -16.69 -10.76 15.72
CA GLU A 157 -16.79 -9.79 14.62
C GLU A 157 -15.82 -8.63 14.82
N GLN A 158 -15.59 -8.19 16.06
CA GLN A 158 -14.59 -7.17 16.35
C GLN A 158 -13.17 -7.59 15.93
N LEU A 159 -12.82 -8.85 16.17
CA LEU A 159 -11.53 -9.41 15.75
C LEU A 159 -11.42 -9.45 14.22
N TRP A 160 -12.48 -9.88 13.51
CA TRP A 160 -12.48 -9.88 12.05
C TRP A 160 -12.44 -8.47 11.45
N ALA A 161 -13.20 -7.54 12.00
CA ALA A 161 -13.19 -6.14 11.61
C ALA A 161 -11.80 -5.52 11.82
N SER A 162 -11.18 -5.74 12.98
CA SER A 162 -9.84 -5.24 13.29
C SER A 162 -8.76 -5.89 12.44
N TYR A 163 -8.89 -7.19 12.15
CA TYR A 163 -8.03 -7.92 11.23
C TYR A 163 -8.07 -7.30 9.83
N PHE A 164 -9.28 -7.12 9.29
CA PHE A 164 -9.49 -6.60 7.96
C PHE A 164 -9.05 -5.14 7.85
N GLN A 165 -9.44 -4.32 8.83
CA GLN A 165 -9.12 -2.89 8.86
C GLN A 165 -7.67 -2.59 9.22
N GLY A 166 -6.95 -3.51 9.84
CA GLY A 166 -5.50 -3.42 10.00
C GLY A 166 -4.72 -3.71 8.71
N ILE A 167 -5.31 -4.47 7.78
CA ILE A 167 -4.67 -4.88 6.51
C ILE A 167 -5.04 -3.94 5.35
N THR A 168 -6.31 -3.56 5.25
CA THR A 168 -6.84 -2.76 4.14
C THR A 168 -6.18 -1.39 3.90
N PRO A 169 -5.66 -0.64 4.91
CA PRO A 169 -5.05 0.67 4.69
C PRO A 169 -3.80 0.59 3.81
N ARG A 170 -3.23 -0.60 3.66
CA ARG A 170 -2.10 -0.85 2.77
C ARG A 170 -2.54 -1.06 1.33
N THR A 171 -3.25 -0.07 0.80
CA THR A 171 -3.66 0.07 -0.60
C THR A 171 -4.80 -0.86 -1.05
N ALA A 172 -5.68 -1.33 -0.17
CA ALA A 172 -6.75 -2.24 -0.59
C ALA A 172 -8.11 -1.58 -0.80
N GLY A 173 -8.48 -0.60 0.03
CA GLY A 173 -9.65 0.26 -0.18
C GLY A 173 -11.01 -0.31 0.16
N PHE A 174 -11.07 -1.57 0.62
CA PHE A 174 -12.32 -2.13 1.11
C PHE A 174 -12.55 -1.70 2.56
N ASN A 175 -13.80 -1.38 2.89
CA ASN A 175 -14.22 -1.15 4.26
C ASN A 175 -15.23 -2.21 4.71
N THR A 176 -15.02 -2.72 5.93
CA THR A 176 -15.94 -3.59 6.66
C THR A 176 -16.72 -2.85 7.74
N ILE A 177 -16.29 -1.64 8.08
CA ILE A 177 -16.98 -0.74 9.02
C ILE A 177 -17.02 0.66 8.42
N ASP A 178 -17.86 1.53 8.97
CA ASP A 178 -17.92 2.92 8.53
C ASP A 178 -16.65 3.67 8.97
N ILE A 179 -15.87 4.11 7.97
CA ILE A 179 -14.63 4.86 8.17
C ILE A 179 -14.92 6.30 8.61
N GLY A 180 -16.10 6.85 8.29
CA GLY A 180 -16.47 8.20 8.68
C GLY A 180 -16.73 8.38 10.18
N SER A 181 -16.97 7.29 10.91
CA SER A 181 -17.32 7.30 12.34
C SER A 181 -16.22 6.78 13.27
N LEU A 182 -15.01 6.62 12.75
CA LEU A 182 -13.83 6.22 13.51
C LEU A 182 -13.41 7.25 14.54
N GLU A 183 -12.79 6.78 15.62
CA GLU A 183 -12.10 7.66 16.57
C GLU A 183 -10.88 8.34 15.93
N GLN A 184 -10.56 9.55 16.38
CA GLN A 184 -9.45 10.34 15.80
C GLN A 184 -8.09 9.62 15.86
N PRO A 185 -7.71 8.93 16.96
CA PRO A 185 -6.47 8.16 17.00
C PRO A 185 -6.43 7.02 15.98
N THR A 186 -7.56 6.33 15.77
CA THR A 186 -7.70 5.25 14.79
C THR A 186 -7.55 5.77 13.36
N ALA A 187 -8.14 6.93 13.07
CA ALA A 187 -7.99 7.62 11.80
C ALA A 187 -6.53 8.05 11.55
N MET A 188 -5.84 8.62 12.54
CA MET A 188 -4.43 9.00 12.44
C MET A 188 -3.52 7.78 12.19
N LEU A 189 -3.78 6.67 12.88
CA LEU A 189 -3.10 5.40 12.64
C LEU A 189 -3.28 4.96 11.18
N MET A 190 -4.51 4.99 10.67
CA MET A 190 -4.79 4.64 9.28
C MET A 190 -4.09 5.57 8.30
N ILE A 191 -4.08 6.88 8.53
CA ILE A 191 -3.34 7.84 7.68
C ILE A 191 -1.86 7.45 7.61
N PHE A 192 -1.24 7.15 8.75
CA PHE A 192 0.16 6.71 8.78
C PHE A 192 0.39 5.39 8.02
N LEU A 193 -0.52 4.42 8.17
CA LEU A 193 -0.44 3.14 7.45
C LEU A 193 -0.68 3.29 5.96
N MET A 194 -1.59 4.17 5.53
CA MET A 194 -1.90 4.46 4.13
C MET A 194 -0.73 5.14 3.41
N PHE A 195 0.01 5.98 4.14
CA PHE A 195 1.23 6.59 3.64
C PHE A 195 2.31 5.54 3.33
N ILE A 196 2.39 4.49 4.17
CA ILE A 196 3.26 3.31 3.97
C ILE A 196 2.52 2.27 3.10
N GLY A 197 2.66 2.44 1.79
CA GLY A 197 2.02 1.59 0.81
C GLY A 197 2.54 0.14 0.74
N ALA A 198 2.17 -0.53 -0.34
CA ALA A 198 2.52 -1.90 -0.62
C ALA A 198 4.03 -2.08 -0.95
N GLY A 199 4.44 -3.30 -1.29
CA GLY A 199 5.82 -3.62 -1.66
C GLY A 199 6.33 -2.92 -2.92
N SER A 200 7.64 -2.97 -3.14
CA SER A 200 8.20 -2.56 -4.44
C SER A 200 7.77 -3.59 -5.51
N THR A 201 7.58 -3.15 -6.75
CA THR A 201 7.11 -4.02 -7.85
C THR A 201 5.74 -4.67 -7.58
N SER A 202 4.88 -4.00 -6.81
CA SER A 202 3.50 -4.41 -6.50
C SER A 202 2.47 -3.50 -7.17
N THR A 203 1.20 -3.85 -7.00
CA THR A 203 0.01 -3.16 -7.52
C THR A 203 -0.35 -1.87 -6.77
N GLY A 204 0.05 -1.75 -5.50
CA GLY A 204 -0.29 -0.61 -4.64
C GLY A 204 0.62 0.63 -4.79
N GLY A 205 0.07 1.82 -4.55
CA GLY A 205 0.79 3.10 -4.61
C GLY A 205 1.48 3.51 -3.29
N GLY A 206 1.73 4.81 -3.15
CA GLY A 206 2.32 5.42 -1.97
C GLY A 206 3.83 5.18 -1.80
N ILE A 207 4.34 5.48 -0.60
CA ILE A 207 5.73 5.16 -0.28
C ILE A 207 5.82 3.65 -0.03
N LYS A 208 6.65 2.98 -0.82
CA LYS A 208 6.83 1.53 -0.68
C LYS A 208 7.29 1.16 0.73
N LEU A 209 6.80 0.04 1.26
CA LEU A 209 7.21 -0.47 2.57
C LEU A 209 8.73 -0.60 2.73
N THR A 210 9.44 -0.97 1.66
CA THR A 210 10.91 -1.03 1.67
C THR A 210 11.56 0.33 1.87
N THR A 211 11.00 1.40 1.32
CA THR A 211 11.51 2.76 1.49
C THR A 211 11.41 3.17 2.95
N PHE A 212 10.26 2.93 3.57
CA PHE A 212 10.06 3.16 5.01
C PHE A 212 11.05 2.34 5.84
N ALA A 213 11.17 1.03 5.58
CA ALA A 213 12.07 0.16 6.31
C ALA A 213 13.54 0.60 6.20
N VAL A 214 14.01 0.99 5.01
CA VAL A 214 15.38 1.49 4.79
C VAL A 214 15.65 2.74 5.62
N ILE A 215 14.71 3.70 5.66
CA ILE A 215 14.85 4.92 6.46
C ILE A 215 14.95 4.57 7.95
N ILE A 216 14.06 3.70 8.46
CA ILE A 216 14.09 3.27 9.86
C ILE A 216 15.42 2.57 10.20
N PHE A 217 15.90 1.65 9.37
CA PHE A 217 17.17 0.98 9.62
C PHE A 217 18.37 1.93 9.54
N ALA A 218 18.33 2.94 8.66
CA ALA A 218 19.36 3.96 8.57
C ALA A 218 19.40 4.82 9.86
N VAL A 219 18.25 5.28 10.33
CA VAL A 219 18.14 6.04 11.60
C VAL A 219 18.63 5.20 12.79
N ILE A 220 18.20 3.94 12.90
CA ILE A 220 18.65 3.04 13.97
C ILE A 220 20.16 2.80 13.91
N SER A 221 20.74 2.66 12.71
CA SER A 221 22.19 2.46 12.54
C SER A 221 22.97 3.70 12.92
N PHE A 222 22.49 4.88 12.54
CA PHE A 222 23.05 6.18 12.91
C PHE A 222 23.03 6.39 14.43
N LEU A 223 21.89 6.16 15.10
CA LEU A 223 21.77 6.27 16.55
C LEU A 223 22.66 5.28 17.31
N LYS A 224 23.05 4.16 16.68
CA LYS A 224 23.99 3.18 17.23
C LYS A 224 25.45 3.47 16.89
N GLY A 225 25.75 4.57 16.21
CA GLY A 225 27.10 4.93 15.79
C GLY A 225 27.71 3.97 14.76
N LYS A 226 26.89 3.27 13.97
CA LYS A 226 27.39 2.38 12.91
C LYS A 226 27.65 3.16 11.63
N GLU A 227 28.83 2.97 11.04
CA GLU A 227 29.20 3.61 9.77
C GLU A 227 28.36 3.11 8.59
N GLU A 228 27.95 1.84 8.62
CA GLU A 228 27.12 1.24 7.58
C GLU A 228 25.79 0.73 8.11
N THR A 229 24.72 0.93 7.32
CA THR A 229 23.42 0.34 7.59
C THR A 229 23.41 -1.12 7.13
N VAL A 230 23.51 -2.05 8.08
CA VAL A 230 23.55 -3.50 7.81
C VAL A 230 22.26 -4.18 8.28
N VAL A 231 21.65 -4.96 7.39
CA VAL A 231 20.45 -5.76 7.67
C VAL A 231 20.69 -7.21 7.26
N TRP A 232 20.45 -8.19 8.15
CA TRP A 232 20.75 -9.61 7.94
C TRP A 232 22.14 -9.89 7.34
N MET A 233 23.18 -9.26 7.92
CA MET A 233 24.58 -9.39 7.47
C MET A 233 24.81 -8.94 6.01
N ARG A 234 24.00 -7.99 5.52
CA ARG A 234 24.18 -7.35 4.21
C ARG A 234 24.07 -5.84 4.35
N ALA A 235 25.08 -5.11 3.86
CA ALA A 235 25.09 -3.66 3.86
C ALA A 235 24.14 -3.10 2.79
N ILE A 236 23.40 -2.05 3.15
CA ILE A 236 22.56 -1.28 2.23
C ILE A 236 23.40 -0.14 1.66
N ARG A 237 23.49 -0.08 0.32
CA ARG A 237 24.23 0.98 -0.37
C ARG A 237 23.69 2.37 -0.03
N HIS A 238 24.58 3.32 0.25
CA HIS A 238 24.23 4.71 0.59
C HIS A 238 23.29 5.38 -0.42
N THR A 239 23.46 5.08 -1.72
CA THR A 239 22.58 5.59 -2.79
C THR A 239 21.12 5.17 -2.62
N ILE A 240 20.84 4.01 -2.00
CA ILE A 240 19.48 3.54 -1.72
C ILE A 240 18.87 4.33 -0.57
N ILE A 241 19.68 4.67 0.45
CA ILE A 241 19.25 5.46 1.61
C ILE A 241 18.86 6.88 1.15
N LEU A 242 19.73 7.55 0.38
CA LEU A 242 19.43 8.88 -0.17
C LEU A 242 18.19 8.87 -1.07
N ARG A 243 18.05 7.84 -1.92
CA ARG A 243 16.86 7.67 -2.77
C ARG A 243 15.60 7.50 -1.93
N ALA A 244 15.67 6.71 -0.85
CA ALA A 244 14.54 6.50 0.05
C ALA A 244 14.13 7.80 0.76
N LEU A 245 15.11 8.54 1.28
CA LEU A 245 14.89 9.85 1.92
C LEU A 245 14.25 10.84 0.94
N ALA A 246 14.76 10.93 -0.30
CA ALA A 246 14.20 11.80 -1.31
C ALA A 246 12.73 11.46 -1.63
N ILE A 247 12.38 10.18 -1.80
CA ILE A 247 10.97 9.76 -1.99
C ILE A 247 10.12 10.22 -0.80
N ALA A 248 10.58 10.01 0.42
CA ALA A 248 9.84 10.34 1.63
C ALA A 248 9.59 11.84 1.77
N SER A 249 10.65 12.65 1.70
CA SER A 249 10.54 14.10 1.83
C SER A 249 9.66 14.72 0.73
N MET A 250 9.80 14.26 -0.52
CA MET A 250 8.98 14.76 -1.62
C MET A 250 7.50 14.39 -1.47
N SER A 251 7.20 13.17 -1.02
CA SER A 251 5.83 12.72 -0.81
C SER A 251 5.16 13.52 0.32
N MET A 252 5.86 13.71 1.45
CA MET A 252 5.35 14.50 2.57
C MET A 252 5.08 15.94 2.17
N LEU A 253 6.02 16.59 1.47
CA LEU A 253 5.83 17.95 0.99
C LEU A 253 4.64 18.06 0.03
N PHE A 254 4.49 17.12 -0.89
CA PHE A 254 3.39 17.10 -1.84
C PHE A 254 2.02 16.92 -1.16
N ILE A 255 1.91 15.95 -0.24
CA ILE A 255 0.69 15.74 0.56
C ILE A 255 0.36 17.00 1.37
N PHE A 256 1.35 17.62 2.00
CA PHE A 256 1.17 18.83 2.80
C PHE A 256 0.61 19.97 1.96
N VAL A 257 1.22 20.26 0.81
CA VAL A 257 0.78 21.34 -0.10
C VAL A 257 -0.64 21.08 -0.61
N VAL A 258 -0.97 19.86 -1.03
CA VAL A 258 -2.32 19.55 -1.52
C VAL A 258 -3.35 19.64 -0.40
N THR A 259 -3.04 19.14 0.79
CA THR A 259 -3.95 19.25 1.95
C THR A 259 -4.23 20.70 2.28
N MET A 260 -3.19 21.55 2.28
CA MET A 260 -3.35 23.00 2.47
C MET A 260 -4.27 23.61 1.41
N ILE A 261 -4.11 23.28 0.13
CA ILE A 261 -4.98 23.80 -0.93
C ILE A 261 -6.43 23.33 -0.70
N LEU A 262 -6.65 22.06 -0.36
CA LEU A 262 -7.99 21.54 -0.10
C LEU A 262 -8.67 22.19 1.10
N THR A 263 -7.92 22.56 2.15
CA THR A 263 -8.48 23.31 3.28
C THR A 263 -8.99 24.70 2.90
N LEU A 264 -8.52 25.27 1.78
CA LEU A 264 -9.02 26.54 1.24
C LEU A 264 -10.23 26.36 0.32
N THR A 265 -10.37 25.19 -0.32
CA THR A 265 -11.42 24.94 -1.32
C THR A 265 -12.61 24.16 -0.79
N GLU A 266 -12.44 23.34 0.25
CA GLU A 266 -13.46 22.45 0.78
C GLU A 266 -13.82 22.80 2.24
N ASN A 267 -15.11 22.76 2.56
CA ASN A 267 -15.61 22.97 3.93
C ASN A 267 -15.65 21.65 4.70
N ALA A 268 -14.48 21.17 5.15
CA ALA A 268 -14.31 19.90 5.82
C ALA A 268 -13.29 19.98 6.97
N SER A 269 -13.31 18.99 7.87
CA SER A 269 -12.30 18.90 8.93
C SER A 269 -10.92 18.60 8.35
N LEU A 270 -9.87 19.14 8.98
CA LEU A 270 -8.47 18.87 8.58
C LEU A 270 -8.17 17.36 8.56
N LEU A 271 -8.69 16.62 9.55
CA LEU A 271 -8.49 15.17 9.64
C LEU A 271 -9.09 14.45 8.42
N ALA A 272 -10.33 14.78 8.03
CA ALA A 272 -10.98 14.17 6.88
C ALA A 272 -10.25 14.52 5.56
N LEU A 273 -9.83 15.79 5.40
CA LEU A 273 -9.07 16.20 4.22
C LEU A 273 -7.71 15.51 4.12
N LEU A 274 -6.96 15.44 5.23
CA LEU A 274 -5.70 14.72 5.28
C LEU A 274 -5.90 13.23 4.99
N PHE A 275 -6.98 12.63 5.49
CA PHE A 275 -7.35 11.24 5.20
C PHE A 275 -7.58 11.01 3.71
N GLU A 276 -8.37 11.86 3.05
CA GLU A 276 -8.60 11.80 1.60
C GLU A 276 -7.32 11.96 0.79
N VAL A 277 -6.48 12.95 1.11
CA VAL A 277 -5.24 13.21 0.37
C VAL A 277 -4.25 12.05 0.51
N VAL A 278 -4.08 11.52 1.72
CA VAL A 278 -3.16 10.40 1.96
C VAL A 278 -3.70 9.11 1.37
N SER A 279 -5.01 8.86 1.44
CA SER A 279 -5.66 7.75 0.75
C SER A 279 -5.48 7.86 -0.77
N ALA A 280 -5.71 9.03 -1.35
CA ALA A 280 -5.52 9.29 -2.77
C ALA A 280 -4.05 9.07 -3.19
N PHE A 281 -3.09 9.59 -2.42
CA PHE A 281 -1.66 9.45 -2.69
C PHE A 281 -1.19 7.99 -2.56
N GLY A 282 -1.67 7.29 -1.55
CA GLY A 282 -1.43 5.85 -1.39
C GLY A 282 -2.16 5.00 -2.41
N THR A 283 -3.10 5.58 -3.19
CA THR A 283 -4.09 4.84 -3.99
C THR A 283 -4.80 3.79 -3.15
N VAL A 284 -5.19 4.17 -1.93
CA VAL A 284 -5.81 3.27 -0.97
C VAL A 284 -7.27 3.06 -1.27
N GLY A 285 -8.02 4.14 -1.47
CA GLY A 285 -9.45 4.05 -1.80
C GLY A 285 -10.39 4.04 -0.60
N LEU A 286 -9.86 4.12 0.64
CA LEU A 286 -10.68 4.42 1.81
C LEU A 286 -11.04 5.91 1.83
N SER A 287 -12.23 6.24 2.33
CA SER A 287 -12.72 7.62 2.44
C SER A 287 -13.44 7.81 3.77
N MET A 288 -13.35 9.02 4.34
CA MET A 288 -14.21 9.46 5.45
C MET A 288 -15.51 10.09 4.93
N ASN A 289 -16.14 9.44 3.95
CA ASN A 289 -17.37 9.89 3.29
C ASN A 289 -17.28 11.28 2.64
N MET A 290 -16.08 11.72 2.23
CA MET A 290 -15.88 13.04 1.61
C MET A 290 -15.82 12.98 0.08
N THR A 291 -15.43 11.84 -0.49
CA THR A 291 -15.16 11.73 -1.94
C THR A 291 -16.35 12.14 -2.83
N SER A 292 -17.59 11.88 -2.39
CA SER A 292 -18.82 12.29 -3.10
C SER A 292 -19.10 13.79 -3.05
N HIS A 293 -18.57 14.49 -2.04
CA HIS A 293 -18.86 15.90 -1.74
C HIS A 293 -17.77 16.86 -2.21
N LEU A 294 -16.67 16.36 -2.78
CA LEU A 294 -15.58 17.19 -3.29
C LEU A 294 -16.06 18.16 -4.38
N SER A 295 -15.60 19.41 -4.29
CA SER A 295 -15.79 20.41 -5.34
C SER A 295 -15.11 19.98 -6.66
N ALA A 296 -15.41 20.67 -7.76
CA ALA A 296 -14.75 20.42 -9.04
C ALA A 296 -13.22 20.59 -8.94
N ILE A 297 -12.76 21.60 -8.19
CA ILE A 297 -11.33 21.85 -7.96
C ILE A 297 -10.73 20.74 -7.11
N GLY A 298 -11.40 20.34 -6.03
CA GLY A 298 -10.98 19.24 -5.16
C GLY A 298 -10.85 17.92 -5.92
N LYS A 299 -11.79 17.60 -6.81
CA LYS A 299 -11.74 16.41 -7.67
C LYS A 299 -10.51 16.41 -8.58
N VAL A 300 -10.19 17.53 -9.23
CA VAL A 300 -8.99 17.65 -10.09
C VAL A 300 -7.71 17.45 -9.26
N LEU A 301 -7.63 18.04 -8.07
CA LEU A 301 -6.48 17.87 -7.18
C LEU A 301 -6.30 16.40 -6.77
N ILE A 302 -7.38 15.73 -6.35
CA ILE A 302 -7.35 14.32 -5.97
C ILE A 302 -6.94 13.42 -7.16
N ILE A 303 -7.43 13.68 -8.37
CA ILE A 303 -7.01 12.95 -9.58
C ILE A 303 -5.49 13.08 -9.80
N CYS A 304 -4.94 14.30 -9.70
CA CYS A 304 -3.51 14.54 -9.81
C CYS A 304 -2.72 13.80 -8.72
N VAL A 305 -3.23 13.78 -7.49
CA VAL A 305 -2.62 13.08 -6.36
C VAL A 305 -2.59 11.57 -6.57
N MET A 306 -3.69 10.98 -7.04
CA MET A 306 -3.76 9.54 -7.37
C MET A 306 -2.77 9.15 -8.45
N LEU A 307 -2.64 9.97 -9.50
CA LEU A 307 -1.66 9.75 -10.57
C LEU A 307 -0.23 9.84 -10.04
N PHE A 308 0.07 10.87 -9.25
CA PHE A 308 1.39 11.07 -8.66
C PHE A 308 1.77 9.92 -7.71
N GLY A 309 0.82 9.50 -6.88
CA GLY A 309 0.93 8.38 -5.96
C GLY A 309 1.22 7.04 -6.64
N LYS A 310 0.55 6.75 -7.76
CA LYS A 310 0.71 5.50 -8.51
C LYS A 310 2.00 5.43 -9.33
N LEU A 311 2.37 6.53 -10.00
CA LEU A 311 3.58 6.60 -10.83
C LEU A 311 4.87 6.64 -9.97
N GLY A 312 4.74 7.10 -8.74
CA GLY A 312 5.83 7.28 -7.80
C GLY A 312 6.53 8.64 -7.98
N PRO A 313 6.83 9.37 -6.88
CA PRO A 313 7.36 10.73 -6.94
C PRO A 313 8.64 10.84 -7.78
N LEU A 314 9.57 9.90 -7.60
CA LEU A 314 10.86 9.94 -8.30
C LEU A 314 10.73 9.69 -9.80
N THR A 315 9.84 8.81 -10.24
CA THR A 315 9.68 8.50 -11.67
C THR A 315 9.21 9.74 -12.42
N LEU A 316 8.23 10.45 -11.85
CA LEU A 316 7.73 11.71 -12.38
C LEU A 316 8.82 12.78 -12.41
N VAL A 317 9.59 12.92 -11.32
CA VAL A 317 10.68 13.89 -11.27
C VAL A 317 11.76 13.58 -12.31
N TYR A 318 12.19 12.32 -12.43
CA TYR A 318 13.19 11.92 -13.43
C TYR A 318 12.68 12.06 -14.86
N SER A 319 11.36 11.95 -15.10
CA SER A 319 10.80 12.19 -16.42
C SER A 319 10.90 13.66 -16.88
N ILE A 320 10.96 14.59 -15.92
CA ILE A 320 11.04 16.03 -16.16
C ILE A 320 12.49 16.54 -16.00
N ALA A 321 13.25 15.96 -15.07
CA ALA A 321 14.59 16.39 -14.72
C ALA A 321 15.63 15.92 -15.76
N LYS A 322 16.48 16.85 -16.23
CA LYS A 322 17.63 16.52 -17.08
C LYS A 322 18.83 16.16 -16.20
N PRO A 323 19.30 14.90 -16.19
CA PRO A 323 20.46 14.53 -15.39
C PRO A 323 21.73 15.21 -15.93
N LYS A 324 22.26 16.18 -15.18
CA LYS A 324 23.60 16.75 -15.45
C LYS A 324 24.63 15.93 -14.67
N LYS A 325 25.49 15.20 -15.39
CA LYS A 325 26.70 14.62 -14.80
C LYS A 325 27.76 15.70 -14.70
N THR A 326 28.17 16.04 -13.48
CA THR A 326 29.27 16.97 -13.23
C THR A 326 30.55 16.16 -13.02
N ASN A 327 31.60 16.48 -13.78
CA ASN A 327 32.92 15.83 -13.65
C ASN A 327 33.85 16.58 -12.68
N ILE A 328 33.43 17.74 -12.19
CA ILE A 328 34.17 18.55 -11.22
C ILE A 328 33.65 18.27 -9.80
N ARG A 329 34.55 18.26 -8.83
CA ARG A 329 34.23 18.18 -7.39
C ARG A 329 34.53 19.53 -6.74
N TYR A 330 33.76 19.87 -5.73
CA TYR A 330 33.92 21.09 -4.94
C TYR A 330 34.56 20.75 -3.58
N PRO A 331 35.25 21.71 -2.92
CA PRO A 331 35.75 21.51 -1.56
C PRO A 331 34.60 21.23 -0.59
N SER A 332 34.85 20.43 0.45
CA SER A 332 33.89 20.19 1.52
C SER A 332 33.67 21.47 2.32
N GLY A 333 32.40 21.79 2.60
CA GLY A 333 32.02 22.86 3.49
C GLY A 333 31.34 22.28 4.72
N ASP A 334 31.77 22.70 5.91
CA ASP A 334 31.15 22.27 7.15
C ASP A 334 29.84 23.02 7.36
N ILE A 335 28.76 22.28 7.54
CA ILE A 335 27.44 22.81 7.86
C ILE A 335 27.04 22.21 9.20
N LEU A 336 26.74 23.07 10.16
CA LEU A 336 26.25 22.64 11.46
C LEU A 336 24.82 22.12 11.31
N THR A 337 24.65 20.82 11.52
CA THR A 337 23.37 20.15 11.73
C THR A 337 23.41 19.53 13.12
N GLY A 338 22.32 19.67 13.89
CA GLY A 338 22.28 19.37 15.33
C GLY A 338 22.60 17.94 15.75
#